data_AF-A0AAD6MAP2-F1
#
_entry.id   AF-A0AAD6MAP2-F1
#
_cell.length_a   1.000
_cell.length_b   1.000
_cell.length_c   1.000
_cell.angle_alpha   90.00
_cell.angle_beta   90.00
_cell.angle_gamma   90.00
#
_symmetry.space_group_name_H-M   'P 1'
#
loop_
_entity.id
_entity.type
_entity.pdbx_description
1 polymer ?
#
loop_
_entity_poly.entity_id
_entity_poly.type
_entity_poly.pdbx_seq_one_letter_code
_entity_poly.pdbx_strand_id
1 'polypeptide(L)'
;MQEHHTPVTGGVAVKKYSLDPYIDFKHSMQEMIEAREIRDVRANWDYLHELISCYLKLNPKNTHKFIISAFADIIVCLLSSPSPEPDTHWKPEGLQQHKVSRLLV
;
A
#
# COMPACT_ATOMS: atom_id res chain seq x y z
N MET A 1 8.63 8.64 -50.39
CA MET A 1 7.85 7.79 -49.48
C MET A 1 7.79 8.48 -48.14
N GLN A 2 6.60 8.56 -47.58
CA GLN A 2 6.26 9.12 -46.26
C GLN A 2 7.04 8.37 -45.16
N GLU A 3 7.34 9.04 -44.04
CA GLU A 3 6.97 8.58 -42.69
C GLU A 3 7.04 9.79 -41.74
N HIS A 4 5.87 10.32 -41.38
CA HIS A 4 5.71 11.39 -40.39
C HIS A 4 5.34 10.71 -39.07
N HIS A 5 6.29 10.60 -38.15
CA HIS A 5 6.06 9.99 -36.85
C HIS A 5 5.33 11.02 -35.99
N THR A 6 3.99 10.97 -36.02
CA THR A 6 3.15 11.76 -35.14
C THR A 6 3.42 11.35 -33.69
N PRO A 7 3.69 12.31 -32.79
CA PRO A 7 3.66 12.00 -31.36
C PRO A 7 2.22 11.62 -31.02
N VAL A 8 2.02 10.53 -30.28
CA VAL A 8 0.73 10.16 -29.71
C VAL A 8 0.35 11.18 -28.62
N THR A 9 -0.08 12.36 -29.03
CA THR A 9 -0.69 13.37 -28.16
C THR A 9 -2.15 13.00 -27.98
N GLY A 10 -2.46 12.14 -27.01
CA GLY A 10 -3.82 11.61 -26.87
C GLY A 10 -4.25 11.22 -25.46
N GLY A 11 -3.56 11.66 -24.41
CA GLY A 11 -4.07 11.54 -23.05
C GLY A 11 -4.95 12.72 -22.70
N VAL A 12 -6.26 12.64 -22.92
CA VAL A 12 -7.19 13.64 -22.38
C VAL A 12 -7.29 13.41 -20.88
N ALA A 13 -6.72 14.32 -20.09
CA ALA A 13 -6.90 14.34 -18.65
C ALA A 13 -8.34 14.72 -18.32
N VAL A 14 -9.21 13.72 -18.21
CA VAL A 14 -10.57 13.90 -17.71
C VAL A 14 -10.49 14.08 -16.19
N LYS A 15 -10.93 15.24 -15.69
CA LYS A 15 -11.12 15.42 -14.25
C LYS A 15 -12.21 14.46 -13.79
N LYS A 16 -11.81 13.35 -13.15
CA LYS A 16 -12.74 12.52 -12.39
C LYS A 16 -13.09 13.28 -11.12
N TYR A 17 -14.34 13.72 -11.04
CA TYR A 17 -14.91 14.18 -9.79
C TYR A 17 -15.32 12.95 -9.00
N SER A 18 -14.59 12.64 -7.93
CA SER A 18 -15.00 11.60 -6.98
C SER A 18 -16.18 12.09 -6.14
N LEU A 19 -17.12 11.20 -5.88
CA LEU A 19 -18.22 11.43 -4.94
C LEU A 19 -17.72 11.44 -3.49
N ASP A 20 -16.66 10.67 -3.19
CA ASP A 20 -16.00 10.62 -1.90
C ASP A 20 -14.47 10.56 -2.06
N PRO A 21 -13.81 11.73 -2.18
CA PRO A 21 -12.37 11.79 -2.36
C PRO A 21 -11.58 11.14 -1.22
N TYR A 22 -12.11 11.12 0.01
CA TYR A 22 -11.43 10.52 1.15
C TYR A 22 -11.33 9.00 0.97
N ILE A 23 -12.46 8.35 0.65
CA ILE A 23 -12.49 6.90 0.44
C ILE A 23 -11.59 6.49 -0.73
N ASP A 24 -11.64 7.25 -1.83
CA ASP A 24 -10.82 6.94 -3.02
C ASP A 24 -9.32 7.06 -2.74
N PHE A 25 -8.88 8.14 -2.06
CA PHE A 25 -7.47 8.28 -1.69
C PHE A 25 -7.03 7.19 -0.72
N LYS A 26 -7.89 6.82 0.23
CA LYS A 26 -7.60 5.76 1.20
C LYS A 26 -7.38 4.43 0.50
N HIS A 27 -8.31 4.01 -0.36
CA HIS A 27 -8.19 2.76 -1.12
C HIS A 27 -6.92 2.74 -1.98
N SER A 28 -6.65 3.82 -2.72
CA SER A 28 -5.47 3.86 -3.59
C SER A 28 -4.15 3.84 -2.82
N MET A 29 -4.07 4.47 -1.64
CA MET A 29 -2.90 4.37 -0.77
C MET A 29 -2.76 2.97 -0.17
N GLN A 30 -3.86 2.34 0.24
CA GLN A 30 -3.84 0.98 0.80
C GLN A 30 -3.33 -0.03 -0.22
N GLU A 31 -3.81 0.01 -1.47
CA GLU A 31 -3.32 -0.86 -2.54
C GLU A 31 -1.80 -0.76 -2.72
N MET A 32 -1.24 0.46 -2.65
CA MET A 32 0.20 0.67 -2.77
C MET A 32 1.02 0.23 -1.56
N ILE A 33 0.42 0.22 -0.37
CA ILE A 33 1.04 -0.23 0.88
C ILE A 33 1.01 -1.76 0.96
N GLU A 34 -0.13 -2.36 0.59
CA GLU A 34 -0.34 -3.81 0.54
C GLU A 34 0.55 -4.46 -0.52
N ALA A 35 0.67 -3.87 -1.71
CA ALA A 35 1.57 -4.35 -2.76
C ALA A 35 3.06 -4.39 -2.35
N ARG A 36 3.43 -3.66 -1.30
CA ARG A 36 4.79 -3.63 -0.72
C ARG A 36 4.90 -4.34 0.62
N GLU A 37 3.82 -4.98 1.08
CA GLU A 37 3.74 -5.69 2.35
C GLU A 37 4.19 -4.84 3.55
N ILE A 38 3.86 -3.55 3.52
CA ILE A 38 4.26 -2.63 4.59
C ILE A 38 3.44 -2.92 5.84
N ARG A 39 4.12 -3.38 6.88
CA ARG A 39 3.54 -3.70 8.19
C ARG A 39 4.03 -2.81 9.33
N ASP A 40 5.25 -2.29 9.21
CA ASP A 40 5.87 -1.45 10.22
C ASP A 40 6.05 -0.02 9.70
N VAL A 41 5.44 0.95 10.38
CA VAL A 41 5.49 2.37 10.00
C VAL A 41 6.89 2.95 10.14
N ARG A 42 7.64 2.57 11.18
CA ARG A 42 8.99 3.10 11.45
C ARG A 42 9.99 2.58 10.43
N ALA A 43 9.93 1.29 10.12
CA ALA A 43 10.82 0.68 9.13
C ALA A 43 10.59 1.20 7.72
N ASN A 44 9.37 1.66 7.41
CA ASN A 44 8.96 2.11 6.08
C ASN A 44 8.66 3.61 6.00
N TRP A 45 9.18 4.39 6.95
CA TRP A 45 8.85 5.82 7.08
C TRP A 45 9.18 6.62 5.82
N ASP A 46 10.35 6.39 5.22
CA ASP A 46 10.78 7.15 4.03
C ASP A 46 9.82 6.94 2.85
N TYR A 47 9.39 5.70 2.63
CA TYR A 47 8.40 5.39 1.59
C TYR A 47 7.04 6.01 1.91
N LEU A 48 6.54 5.88 3.13
CA LEU A 48 5.26 6.44 3.55
C LEU A 48 5.26 7.97 3.41
N HIS A 49 6.38 8.61 3.74
CA HIS A 49 6.58 10.04 3.58
C HIS A 49 6.62 10.45 2.09
N GLU A 50 7.30 9.68 1.24
CA GLU A 50 7.30 9.92 -0.21
C GLU A 50 5.91 9.74 -0.82
N LEU A 51 5.18 8.71 -0.38
CA LEU A 51 3.82 8.41 -0.83
C LEU A 51 2.89 9.61 -0.59
N ILE A 52 2.77 10.09 0.66
CA ILE A 52 1.93 11.26 0.95
C ILE A 52 2.44 12.52 0.22
N SER A 53 3.75 12.70 0.12
CA SER A 53 4.34 13.84 -0.60
C SER A 53 3.96 13.84 -2.08
N CYS A 54 3.91 12.68 -2.72
CA CYS A 54 3.49 12.53 -4.11
C CYS A 54 2.03 12.96 -4.29
N TYR A 55 1.12 12.45 -3.45
CA TYR A 55 -0.29 12.83 -3.50
C TYR A 55 -0.51 14.33 -3.31
N LEU A 56 0.18 14.96 -2.35
CA LEU A 56 0.04 16.40 -2.11
C LEU A 56 0.56 17.24 -3.29
N LYS A 57 1.63 16.80 -3.96
CA LYS A 57 2.19 17.50 -5.13
C LYS A 57 1.31 17.36 -6.38
N LEU A 58 0.72 16.18 -6.58
CA LEU A 58 -0.08 15.88 -7.78
C LEU A 58 -1.52 16.41 -7.71
N ASN A 59 -2.02 16.71 -6.51
CA ASN A 59 -3.42 17.09 -6.31
C ASN A 59 -3.57 18.56 -5.86
N PRO A 60 -4.65 19.25 -6.26
CA PRO A 60 -4.91 20.63 -5.88
C PRO A 60 -5.14 20.78 -4.38
N LYS A 61 -4.76 21.94 -3.81
CA LYS A 61 -4.80 22.20 -2.35
C LYS A 61 -6.15 21.95 -1.67
N ASN A 62 -7.27 22.13 -2.39
CA ASN A 62 -8.61 21.88 -1.86
C ASN A 62 -8.89 20.39 -1.56
N THR A 63 -8.10 19.46 -2.13
CA THR A 63 -8.19 18.02 -1.87
C THR A 63 -7.29 17.55 -0.74
N HIS A 64 -6.29 18.35 -0.34
CA HIS A 64 -5.26 17.93 0.62
C HIS A 64 -5.81 17.47 1.96
N LYS A 65 -6.91 18.08 2.43
CA LYS A 65 -7.58 17.64 3.66
C LYS A 65 -8.02 16.16 3.60
N PHE A 66 -8.51 15.69 2.45
CA PHE A 66 -8.95 14.31 2.27
C PHE A 66 -7.75 13.35 2.20
N ILE A 67 -6.69 13.75 1.50
CA ILE A 67 -5.42 13.01 1.39
C ILE A 67 -4.79 12.82 2.78
N ILE A 68 -4.69 13.89 3.57
CA ILE A 68 -4.08 13.87 4.90
C ILE A 68 -4.93 13.01 5.85
N SER A 69 -6.26 13.17 5.83
CA SER A 69 -7.17 12.34 6.64
C SER A 69 -7.07 10.85 6.30
N ALA A 70 -7.08 10.50 5.01
CA ALA A 70 -6.94 9.11 4.56
C ALA A 70 -5.60 8.51 4.99
N PHE A 71 -4.51 9.25 4.81
CA PHE A 71 -3.18 8.79 5.21
C PHE A 71 -3.06 8.63 6.73
N ALA A 72 -3.58 9.57 7.52
CA ALA A 72 -3.54 9.48 8.98
C ALA A 72 -4.26 8.22 9.50
N ASP A 73 -5.44 7.90 8.94
CA ASP A 73 -6.18 6.69 9.32
C ASP A 73 -5.39 5.42 8.98
N ILE A 74 -4.71 5.39 7.83
CA ILE A 74 -3.85 4.26 7.46
C ILE A 74 -2.70 4.10 8.48
N ILE A 75 -2.04 5.18 8.87
CA ILE A 75 -0.97 5.13 9.88
C ILE A 75 -1.49 4.61 11.21
N VAL A 76 -2.66 5.07 11.66
CA VAL A 76 -3.30 4.57 12.89
C VAL A 76 -3.59 3.07 12.79
N CYS A 77 -4.11 2.61 11.65
CA CYS A 77 -4.35 1.17 11.40
C CYS A 77 -3.05 0.35 11.46
N LEU A 78 -1.97 0.80 10.82
CA LEU A 78 -0.69 0.11 10.83
C LEU A 78 -0.08 0.05 12.24
N LEU A 79 -0.16 1.14 13.01
CA LEU A 79 0.31 1.19 14.40
C LEU A 79 -0.52 0.33 15.36
N SER A 80 -1.79 0.08 15.01
CA SER A 80 -2.69 -0.77 15.81
C SER A 80 -2.55 -2.26 15.46
N SER A 81 -1.74 -2.60 14.46
CA SER A 81 -1.53 -4.00 14.09
C SER A 81 -0.72 -4.72 15.19
N PRO A 82 -1.22 -5.83 15.74
CA PRO A 82 -0.48 -6.57 16.74
C PRO A 82 0.82 -7.09 16.10
N SER A 83 1.94 -6.87 16.79
CA SER A 83 3.19 -7.55 16.46
C SER A 83 2.90 -9.05 16.45
N PRO A 84 3.38 -9.82 15.45
CA PRO A 84 3.29 -11.27 15.52
C PRO A 84 4.07 -11.69 16.76
N GLU A 85 3.33 -12.01 17.81
CA GLU A 85 3.88 -12.58 19.03
C GLU A 85 4.56 -13.90 18.62
N PRO A 86 5.83 -14.12 19.02
CA PRO A 86 6.51 -15.35 18.69
C PRO A 86 5.70 -16.48 19.33
N ASP A 87 5.17 -17.39 18.50
CA ASP A 87 4.51 -18.62 18.93
C ASP A 87 5.45 -19.35 19.89
N THR A 88 5.29 -19.10 21.19
CA THR A 88 6.01 -19.80 22.24
C THR A 88 5.27 -21.09 22.49
N HIS A 89 5.15 -21.89 21.43
CA HIS A 89 4.72 -23.26 21.52
C HIS A 89 5.91 -24.10 22.02
N TRP A 90 6.12 -24.12 23.33
CA TRP A 90 6.95 -25.15 23.92
C TRP A 90 6.17 -26.47 23.82
N LYS A 91 6.71 -27.44 23.07
CA LYS A 91 6.38 -28.86 23.29
C LYS A 91 7.45 -29.46 24.16
N PRO A 92 7.09 -30.21 25.22
CA PRO A 92 8.06 -31.05 25.90
C PRO A 92 8.47 -32.20 24.96
N GLU A 93 9.71 -32.58 25.15
CA GLU A 93 10.58 -33.39 24.30
C GLU A 93 10.08 -34.82 24.07
N GLY A 94 10.40 -35.40 22.90
CA GLY A 94 10.45 -36.86 22.72
C GLY A 94 9.91 -37.42 21.40
N LEU A 95 10.84 -37.96 20.60
CA LEU A 95 10.69 -39.11 19.68
C LEU A 95 10.56 -38.86 18.16
N GLN A 96 11.73 -39.04 17.52
CA GLN A 96 12.02 -39.59 16.19
C GLN A 96 11.81 -38.75 14.93
N GLN A 97 12.97 -38.49 14.30
CA GLN A 97 13.12 -38.25 12.88
C GLN A 97 12.45 -39.38 12.08
N HIS A 98 11.56 -39.05 11.15
CA HIS A 98 11.56 -39.64 9.82
C HIS A 98 10.82 -38.72 8.85
N LYS A 99 11.55 -38.30 7.81
CA LYS A 99 11.04 -37.59 6.64
C LYS A 99 10.09 -38.50 5.86
N VAL A 100 8.97 -37.98 5.38
CA VAL A 100 8.51 -38.18 3.99
C VAL A 100 7.54 -37.09 3.59
N SER A 101 7.83 -36.49 2.44
CA SER A 101 7.07 -35.44 1.75
C SER A 101 5.67 -35.89 1.36
N ARG A 102 4.73 -34.93 1.27
CA ARG A 102 3.67 -34.98 0.25
C ARG A 102 3.15 -33.57 -0.07
N LEU A 103 3.38 -33.18 -1.32
CA LEU A 103 2.61 -32.20 -2.07
C LEU A 103 1.11 -32.48 -1.89
N LEU A 104 0.29 -31.44 -1.83
CA LEU A 104 -1.12 -31.56 -2.15
C LEU A 104 -1.44 -30.71 -3.39
N VAL A 105 -1.99 -31.41 -4.37
CA VAL A 105 -2.72 -30.92 -5.54
C VAL A 105 -3.82 -29.96 -5.13
#